data_AF-A0A932W4G9-F1
#
_entry.id   AF-A0A932W4G9-F1
#
_cell.length_a   1.000
_cell.length_b   1.000
_cell.length_c   1.000
_cell.angle_alpha   90.00
_cell.angle_beta   90.00
_cell.angle_gamma   90.00
#
_symmetry.space_group_name_H-M   'P 1'
#
loop_
_entity.id
_entity.type
_entity.pdbx_description
1 polymer ?
#
loop_
_entity_poly.entity_id
_entity_poly.type
_entity_poly.pdbx_seq_one_letter_code
_entity_poly.pdbx_strand_id
1 'polypeptide(L)'
;MADIDEFALRQAEAAAAKLWALGSAPFPLANGAIIQSHIEHSVTDTTISFAIHARRVLDNRRIRTRFTLDEPFRHWSPAHGLSKVHVLQDALNRIVHATEFEVGFERLPDDAAKIAGGAVGVIYLRTKTDRREEALIDVFALASCFFHQVLPALRSTQGGSEPTTVH
;
A
#
# COMPACT_ATOMS: atom_id res chain seq x y z
N MET A 1 -25.40 -7.55 3.18
CA MET A 1 -24.19 -6.75 3.45
C MET A 1 -22.92 -7.59 3.56
N ALA A 2 -22.96 -8.81 4.12
CA ALA A 2 -21.79 -9.71 4.19
C ALA A 2 -21.11 -9.99 2.83
N ASP A 3 -21.89 -10.18 1.77
CA ASP A 3 -21.40 -10.44 0.41
C ASP A 3 -20.56 -9.28 -0.17
N ILE A 4 -20.97 -8.05 0.11
CA ILE A 4 -20.28 -6.83 -0.34
C ILE A 4 -18.94 -6.65 0.40
N ASP A 5 -18.91 -6.94 1.70
CA ASP A 5 -17.69 -6.84 2.50
C ASP A 5 -16.71 -7.95 2.16
N GLU A 6 -17.20 -9.16 1.87
CA GLU A 6 -16.37 -10.27 1.40
C GLU A 6 -15.79 -9.98 0.01
N PHE A 7 -16.59 -9.46 -0.91
CA PHE A 7 -16.10 -9.00 -2.21
C PHE A 7 -15.01 -7.93 -2.05
N ALA A 8 -15.25 -6.90 -1.24
CA ALA A 8 -14.28 -5.84 -1.01
C ALA A 8 -13.00 -6.38 -0.35
N LEU A 9 -13.11 -7.31 0.60
CA LEU A 9 -11.95 -7.95 1.22
C LEU A 9 -11.11 -8.70 0.19
N ARG A 10 -11.74 -9.52 -0.67
CA ARG A 10 -11.03 -10.27 -1.73
C ARG A 10 -10.33 -9.33 -2.72
N GLN A 11 -10.97 -8.22 -3.10
CA GLN A 11 -10.35 -7.22 -3.96
C GLN A 11 -9.16 -6.52 -3.28
N ALA A 12 -9.30 -6.15 -2.00
CA ALA A 12 -8.22 -5.57 -1.23
C ALA A 12 -7.03 -6.55 -1.08
N GLU A 13 -7.29 -7.83 -0.79
CA GLU A 13 -6.27 -8.87 -0.72
C GLU A 13 -5.54 -9.07 -2.05
N ALA A 14 -6.28 -9.18 -3.17
CA ALA A 14 -5.70 -9.35 -4.49
C ALA A 14 -4.85 -8.14 -4.90
N ALA A 15 -5.32 -6.93 -4.61
CA ALA A 15 -4.58 -5.70 -4.89
C ALA A 15 -3.33 -5.59 -3.98
N ALA A 16 -3.45 -5.88 -2.68
CA ALA A 16 -2.32 -5.90 -1.77
C ALA A 16 -1.24 -6.91 -2.20
N ALA A 17 -1.62 -8.10 -2.68
CA ALA A 17 -0.68 -9.09 -3.19
C ALA A 17 0.12 -8.57 -4.40
N LYS A 18 -0.56 -7.85 -5.31
CA LYS A 18 0.10 -7.20 -6.45
C LYS A 18 1.03 -6.08 -6.01
N LEU A 19 0.60 -5.22 -5.08
CA LEU A 19 1.45 -4.16 -4.52
C LEU A 19 2.68 -4.73 -3.81
N TRP A 20 2.54 -5.83 -3.09
CA TRP A 20 3.67 -6.55 -2.49
C TRP A 20 4.66 -7.01 -3.55
N ALA A 21 4.18 -7.67 -4.61
CA ALA A 21 5.03 -8.16 -5.69
C ALA A 21 5.74 -7.01 -6.42
N LEU A 22 5.03 -5.92 -6.73
CA LEU A 22 5.60 -4.74 -7.37
C LEU A 22 6.63 -4.04 -6.45
N GLY A 23 6.29 -3.82 -5.19
CA GLY A 23 7.15 -3.10 -4.23
C GLY A 23 8.37 -3.89 -3.75
N SER A 24 8.40 -5.21 -3.95
CA SER A 24 9.55 -6.07 -3.59
C SER A 24 10.45 -6.44 -4.77
N ALA A 25 10.01 -6.18 -6.01
CA ALA A 25 10.76 -6.52 -7.20
C ALA A 25 11.77 -5.42 -7.58
N PRO A 26 12.97 -5.80 -8.07
CA PRO A 26 13.87 -4.86 -8.71
C PRO A 26 13.48 -4.62 -10.18
N PHE A 27 13.63 -3.38 -10.66
CA PHE A 27 13.37 -3.02 -12.07
C PHE A 27 14.59 -2.37 -12.73
N PRO A 28 14.74 -2.44 -14.06
CA PRO A 28 15.84 -1.78 -14.76
C PRO A 28 15.65 -0.26 -14.84
N LEU A 29 16.71 0.50 -14.57
CA LEU A 29 16.77 1.96 -14.75
C LEU A 29 17.17 2.37 -16.17
N ALA A 30 18.14 1.69 -16.77
CA ALA A 30 18.65 2.02 -18.11
C ALA A 30 17.79 1.37 -19.20
N ASN A 31 17.42 2.14 -20.23
CA ASN A 31 16.59 1.70 -21.37
C ASN A 31 15.24 1.08 -20.96
N GLY A 32 14.76 1.38 -19.75
CA GLY A 32 13.57 0.79 -19.14
C GLY A 32 12.31 1.64 -19.19
N ALA A 33 12.28 2.76 -19.92
CA ALA A 33 11.18 3.73 -19.89
C ALA A 33 9.79 3.10 -20.15
N ILE A 34 9.70 2.15 -21.09
CA ILE A 34 8.45 1.42 -21.36
C ILE A 34 8.06 0.57 -20.15
N ILE A 35 9.02 -0.14 -19.55
CA ILE A 35 8.80 -0.98 -18.37
C ILE A 35 8.35 -0.12 -17.19
N GLN A 36 9.02 1.01 -16.96
CA GLN A 36 8.68 1.98 -15.91
C GLN A 36 7.26 2.51 -16.10
N SER A 37 6.89 2.97 -17.29
CA SER A 37 5.53 3.46 -17.56
C SER A 37 4.45 2.39 -17.32
N HIS A 38 4.76 1.11 -17.59
CA HIS A 38 3.83 0.01 -17.32
C HIS A 38 3.71 -0.29 -15.82
N ILE A 39 4.82 -0.20 -15.09
CA ILE A 39 4.82 -0.34 -13.63
C ILE A 39 4.08 0.82 -12.99
N GLU A 40 4.30 2.06 -13.41
CA GLU A 40 3.60 3.25 -12.92
C GLU A 40 2.08 3.10 -13.09
N HIS A 41 1.60 2.71 -14.28
CA HIS A 41 0.19 2.40 -14.49
C HIS A 41 -0.29 1.27 -13.57
N SER A 42 0.44 0.16 -13.51
CA SER A 42 0.06 -1.00 -12.71
C SER A 42 -0.02 -0.67 -11.22
N VAL A 43 0.94 0.10 -10.70
CA VAL A 43 0.97 0.57 -9.32
C VAL A 43 -0.18 1.53 -9.06
N THR A 44 -0.45 2.47 -9.98
CA THR A 44 -1.55 3.44 -9.86
C THR A 44 -2.90 2.74 -9.74
N ASP A 45 -3.24 1.89 -10.72
CA ASP A 45 -4.52 1.18 -10.76
C ASP A 45 -4.69 0.26 -9.55
N THR A 46 -3.64 -0.48 -9.21
CA THR A 46 -3.66 -1.41 -8.08
C THR A 46 -3.79 -0.67 -6.75
N THR A 47 -3.11 0.46 -6.59
CA THR A 47 -3.18 1.24 -5.35
C THR A 47 -4.57 1.86 -5.17
N ILE A 48 -5.16 2.43 -6.23
CA ILE A 48 -6.50 3.00 -6.15
C ILE A 48 -7.52 1.91 -5.78
N SER A 49 -7.46 0.76 -6.46
CA SER A 49 -8.30 -0.39 -6.15
C SER A 49 -8.14 -0.84 -4.69
N PHE A 50 -6.88 -1.04 -4.26
CA PHE A 50 -6.56 -1.38 -2.88
C PHE A 50 -7.17 -0.38 -1.89
N ALA A 51 -6.95 0.92 -2.11
CA ALA A 51 -7.34 1.95 -1.16
C ALA A 51 -8.86 2.05 -0.98
N ILE A 52 -9.61 1.99 -2.08
CA ILE A 52 -11.08 2.00 -2.06
C ILE A 52 -11.61 0.80 -1.29
N HIS A 53 -11.11 -0.41 -1.60
CA HIS A 53 -11.62 -1.64 -1.02
C HIS A 53 -11.20 -1.82 0.44
N ALA A 54 -9.93 -1.56 0.77
CA ALA A 54 -9.43 -1.64 2.14
C ALA A 54 -10.15 -0.66 3.06
N ARG A 55 -10.32 0.60 2.63
CA ARG A 55 -11.05 1.61 3.40
C ARG A 55 -12.50 1.20 3.63
N ARG A 56 -13.18 0.72 2.58
CA ARG A 56 -14.57 0.23 2.70
C ARG A 56 -14.70 -0.86 3.75
N VAL A 57 -13.81 -1.86 3.73
CA VAL A 57 -13.85 -2.98 4.69
C VAL A 57 -13.61 -2.47 6.12
N LEU A 58 -12.61 -1.61 6.32
CA LEU A 58 -12.30 -1.03 7.63
C LEU A 58 -13.46 -0.20 8.18
N ASP A 59 -14.07 0.65 7.35
CA ASP A 59 -15.20 1.51 7.72
C ASP A 59 -16.45 0.67 8.05
N ASN A 60 -16.80 -0.30 7.20
CA ASN A 60 -17.98 -1.16 7.39
C ASN A 60 -17.86 -2.03 8.65
N ARG A 61 -16.67 -2.57 8.91
CA ARG A 61 -16.39 -3.36 10.12
C ARG A 61 -16.03 -2.51 11.34
N ARG A 62 -16.08 -1.18 11.21
CA ARG A 62 -15.80 -0.22 12.29
C ARG A 62 -14.44 -0.45 12.96
N ILE A 63 -13.44 -0.87 12.19
CA ILE A 63 -12.08 -1.06 12.71
C ILE A 63 -11.47 0.32 12.95
N ARG A 64 -11.25 0.66 14.22
CA ARG A 64 -10.65 1.93 14.65
C ARG A 64 -9.19 1.82 15.07
N THR A 65 -8.65 0.61 15.03
CA THR A 65 -7.24 0.35 15.35
C THR A 65 -6.35 1.19 14.44
N ARG A 66 -5.37 1.86 15.04
CA ARG A 66 -4.35 2.60 14.30
C ARG A 66 -3.30 1.62 13.79
N PHE A 67 -3.27 1.44 12.47
CA PHE A 67 -2.25 0.64 11.79
C PHE A 67 -1.12 1.52 11.26
N THR A 68 0.11 1.04 11.37
CA THR A 68 1.31 1.80 11.02
C THR A 68 2.05 1.18 9.84
N LEU A 69 2.67 2.03 9.02
CA LEU A 69 3.45 1.67 7.83
C LEU A 69 4.93 1.51 8.20
N ASP A 70 5.21 0.66 9.20
CA ASP A 70 6.53 0.58 9.86
C ASP A 70 7.46 -0.49 9.26
N GLU A 71 6.96 -1.28 8.30
CA GLU A 71 7.68 -2.40 7.68
C GLU A 71 8.04 -2.08 6.22
N PRO A 72 8.99 -1.18 5.93
CA PRO A 72 9.49 -1.02 4.58
C PRO A 72 10.35 -2.25 4.23
N PHE A 73 10.21 -2.79 3.02
CA PHE A 73 11.05 -3.89 2.52
C PHE A 73 12.54 -3.54 2.57
N ARG A 74 12.86 -2.25 2.40
CA ARG A 74 14.21 -1.70 2.48
C ARG A 74 14.18 -0.34 3.17
N HIS A 75 15.14 -0.06 4.03
CA HIS A 75 15.27 1.27 4.61
C HIS A 75 15.66 2.28 3.53
N TRP A 76 14.83 3.29 3.35
CA TRP A 76 15.06 4.39 2.44
C TRP A 76 14.65 5.72 3.06
N SER A 77 15.34 6.78 2.66
CA SER A 77 15.02 8.16 3.00
C SER A 77 14.75 8.92 1.71
N PRO A 78 13.68 9.73 1.65
CA PRO A 78 13.35 10.50 0.46
C PRO A 78 14.50 11.44 0.07
N ALA A 79 14.90 11.43 -1.19
CA ALA A 79 16.01 12.27 -1.66
C ALA A 79 15.74 13.79 -1.50
N HIS A 80 14.47 14.18 -1.39
CA HIS A 80 14.03 15.58 -1.36
C HIS A 80 13.42 16.03 -0.02
N GLY A 81 13.63 15.28 1.08
CA GLY A 81 13.18 15.68 2.41
C GLY A 81 11.67 15.67 2.63
N LEU A 82 10.90 15.11 1.68
CA LEU A 82 9.47 14.91 1.85
C LEU A 82 9.18 13.95 3.00
N SER A 83 8.07 14.16 3.69
CA SER A 83 7.67 13.30 4.80
C SER A 83 7.09 11.97 4.29
N LYS A 84 7.38 10.87 5.00
CA LYS A 84 6.72 9.59 4.77
C LYS A 84 5.43 9.51 5.57
N VAL A 85 4.38 9.01 4.96
CA VAL A 85 3.13 8.72 5.64
C VAL A 85 3.32 7.47 6.49
N HIS A 86 3.03 7.56 7.78
CA HIS A 86 3.25 6.46 8.74
C HIS A 86 1.98 5.73 9.15
N VAL A 87 0.80 6.28 8.84
CA VAL A 87 -0.48 5.72 9.29
C VAL A 87 -1.29 5.27 8.09
N LEU A 88 -1.75 4.01 8.10
CA LEU A 88 -2.49 3.43 6.98
C LEU A 88 -3.74 4.25 6.64
N GLN A 89 -4.52 4.66 7.65
CA GLN A 89 -5.73 5.45 7.42
C GLN A 89 -5.44 6.79 6.71
N ASP A 90 -4.31 7.43 7.05
CA ASP A 90 -3.88 8.64 6.34
C ASP A 90 -3.50 8.32 4.89
N ALA A 91 -2.72 7.26 4.67
CA ALA A 91 -2.33 6.84 3.34
C ALA A 91 -3.55 6.52 2.44
N LEU A 92 -4.50 5.73 2.94
CA LEU A 92 -5.75 5.42 2.23
C LEU A 92 -6.55 6.68 1.87
N ASN A 93 -6.65 7.64 2.80
CA ASN A 93 -7.34 8.89 2.55
C ASN A 93 -6.62 9.75 1.51
N ARG A 94 -5.28 9.83 1.56
CA ARG A 94 -4.47 10.55 0.58
C ARG A 94 -4.61 9.97 -0.81
N ILE A 95 -4.63 8.64 -0.95
CA ILE A 95 -4.83 7.97 -2.23
C ILE A 95 -6.22 8.27 -2.80
N VAL A 96 -7.27 8.11 -1.99
CA VAL A 96 -8.66 8.29 -2.45
C VAL A 96 -8.99 9.76 -2.77
N HIS A 97 -8.36 10.70 -2.09
CA HIS A 97 -8.62 12.14 -2.22
C HIS A 97 -7.47 12.91 -2.87
N ALA A 98 -6.60 12.22 -3.61
CA ALA A 98 -5.45 12.84 -4.24
C ALA A 98 -5.90 13.88 -5.29
N THR A 99 -5.34 15.09 -5.20
CA THR A 99 -5.38 16.08 -6.28
C THR A 99 -4.14 15.97 -7.17
N GLU A 100 -3.03 15.50 -6.60
CA GLU A 100 -1.82 15.11 -7.32
C GLU A 100 -1.44 13.70 -6.85
N PHE A 101 -1.20 12.81 -7.82
CA PHE A 101 -0.88 11.41 -7.57
C PHE A 101 0.16 10.95 -8.59
N GLU A 102 1.34 10.59 -8.11
CA GLU A 102 2.42 10.11 -8.97
C GLU A 102 3.12 8.91 -8.35
N VAL A 103 3.58 8.00 -9.20
CA VAL A 103 4.42 6.88 -8.81
C VAL A 103 5.88 7.31 -8.98
N GLY A 104 6.66 7.17 -7.93
CA GLY A 104 8.08 7.47 -7.93
C GLY A 104 8.90 6.23 -7.58
N PHE A 105 10.18 6.32 -7.93
CA PHE A 105 11.16 5.25 -7.76
C PHE A 105 12.39 5.82 -7.08
N GLU A 106 12.71 5.35 -5.88
CA GLU A 106 13.99 5.67 -5.24
C GLU A 106 15.05 4.67 -5.65
N ARG A 107 16.29 5.11 -5.86
CA ARG A 107 17.40 4.21 -6.18
C ARG A 107 17.95 3.60 -4.89
N LEU A 108 18.20 2.30 -4.88
CA LEU A 108 18.89 1.65 -3.77
C LEU A 108 20.40 1.86 -3.84
N PRO A 109 21.10 1.75 -2.69
CA PRO A 109 22.56 1.69 -2.66
C PRO A 109 23.12 0.66 -3.64
N ASP A 110 24.24 0.98 -4.29
CA ASP A 110 24.83 0.17 -5.36
C ASP A 110 25.31 -1.23 -4.89
N ASP A 111 25.52 -1.41 -3.59
CA ASP A 111 25.86 -2.69 -2.96
C ASP A 111 24.63 -3.61 -2.75
N ALA A 112 23.42 -3.05 -2.80
CA ALA A 112 22.18 -3.75 -2.49
C ALA A 112 21.53 -4.47 -3.70
N ALA A 113 22.08 -4.32 -4.91
CA ALA A 113 21.59 -4.99 -6.12
C ALA A 113 22.67 -5.11 -7.22
N LYS A 114 23.07 -6.34 -7.55
CA LYS A 114 23.97 -6.65 -8.69
C LYS A 114 23.18 -7.03 -9.95
N ILE A 115 22.36 -6.11 -10.46
CA ILE A 115 21.66 -6.30 -11.74
C ILE A 115 22.30 -5.41 -12.79
N ALA A 116 22.77 -6.00 -13.89
CA ALA A 116 23.27 -5.27 -15.04
C ALA A 116 22.12 -4.46 -15.68
N GLY A 117 22.27 -3.14 -15.77
CA GLY A 117 21.22 -2.23 -16.29
C GLY A 117 20.64 -1.24 -15.27
N GLY A 118 21.13 -1.24 -14.03
CA GLY A 118 20.76 -0.29 -12.98
C GLY A 118 19.49 -0.71 -12.25
N ALA A 119 19.58 -0.85 -10.93
CA ALA A 119 18.49 -1.34 -10.11
C ALA A 119 17.56 -0.21 -9.66
N VAL A 120 16.26 -0.36 -9.88
CA VAL A 120 15.24 0.45 -9.23
C VAL A 120 15.02 -0.09 -7.82
N GLY A 121 14.96 0.86 -6.90
CA GLY A 121 14.66 0.65 -5.51
C GLY A 121 13.20 0.86 -5.15
N VAL A 122 12.98 1.46 -3.99
CA VAL A 122 11.67 1.46 -3.36
C VAL A 122 10.67 2.24 -4.22
N ILE A 123 9.56 1.58 -4.56
CA ILE A 123 8.42 2.23 -5.19
C ILE A 123 7.64 2.99 -4.13
N TYR A 124 7.40 4.27 -4.39
CA TYR A 124 6.58 5.11 -3.53
C TYR A 124 5.51 5.85 -4.34
N LEU A 125 4.49 6.31 -3.64
CA LEU A 125 3.48 7.21 -4.17
C LEU A 125 3.75 8.61 -3.63
N ARG A 126 3.80 9.59 -4.51
CA ARG A 126 3.81 11.00 -4.17
C ARG A 126 2.37 11.49 -4.24
N THR A 127 1.83 11.93 -3.10
CA THR A 127 0.42 12.30 -2.99
C THR A 127 0.26 13.66 -2.33
N LYS A 128 -0.66 14.45 -2.85
CA LYS A 128 -1.13 15.72 -2.27
C LYS A 128 -2.64 15.78 -2.35
N THR A 129 -3.27 16.39 -1.36
CA THR A 129 -4.72 16.63 -1.35
C THR A 129 -5.01 18.10 -1.13
N ASP A 130 -6.28 18.49 -1.28
CA ASP A 130 -6.79 19.83 -0.93
C ASP A 130 -6.48 20.28 0.51
N ARG A 131 -6.33 19.32 1.43
CA ARG A 131 -6.18 19.54 2.88
C ARG A 131 -4.83 19.11 3.45
N ARG A 132 -3.99 18.44 2.67
CA ARG A 132 -2.73 17.89 3.15
C ARG A 132 -1.62 18.12 2.13
N GLU A 133 -0.51 18.66 2.64
CA GLU A 133 0.72 18.83 1.89
C GLU A 133 1.25 17.51 1.33
N GLU A 134 2.12 17.66 0.34
CA GLU A 134 2.80 16.56 -0.34
C GLU A 134 3.49 15.61 0.64
N ALA A 135 3.25 14.32 0.48
CA ALA A 135 3.88 13.27 1.26
C ALA A 135 4.06 11.99 0.45
N LEU A 136 4.97 11.15 0.92
CA LEU A 136 5.32 9.89 0.27
C LEU A 136 4.70 8.70 0.99
N ILE A 137 4.16 7.76 0.22
CA ILE A 137 3.61 6.50 0.73
C ILE A 137 4.44 5.36 0.14
N ASP A 138 5.03 4.53 1.00
CA ASP A 138 5.76 3.34 0.56
C ASP A 138 4.76 2.25 0.12
N VAL A 139 4.87 1.82 -1.14
CA VAL A 139 3.93 0.86 -1.75
C VAL A 139 4.05 -0.52 -1.11
N PHE A 140 5.25 -0.94 -0.77
CA PHE A 140 5.45 -2.22 -0.08
C PHE A 140 4.88 -2.15 1.33
N ALA A 141 5.15 -1.05 2.06
CA ALA A 141 4.65 -0.90 3.42
C ALA A 141 3.11 -0.91 3.49
N LEU A 142 2.41 -0.39 2.47
CA LEU A 142 0.94 -0.53 2.37
C LEU A 142 0.50 -1.99 2.36
N ALA A 143 1.12 -2.79 1.48
CA ALA A 143 0.80 -4.20 1.37
C ALA A 143 1.20 -4.97 2.64
N SER A 144 2.38 -4.67 3.20
CA SER A 144 2.87 -5.28 4.44
C SER A 144 1.93 -5.03 5.61
N CYS A 145 1.57 -3.77 5.82
CA CYS A 145 0.62 -3.38 6.85
C CYS A 145 -0.73 -4.12 6.68
N PHE A 146 -1.20 -4.27 5.44
CA PHE A 146 -2.45 -4.97 5.18
C PHE A 146 -2.39 -6.45 5.58
N PHE A 147 -1.36 -7.18 5.13
CA PHE A 147 -1.25 -8.62 5.43
C PHE A 147 -0.93 -8.91 6.90
N HIS A 148 -0.07 -8.10 7.52
CA HIS A 148 0.47 -8.39 8.86
C HIS A 148 -0.32 -7.72 10.00
N GLN A 149 -1.07 -6.66 9.73
CA GLN A 149 -1.82 -5.95 10.77
C GLN A 149 -3.33 -5.92 10.50
N VAL A 150 -3.74 -5.54 9.29
CA VAL A 150 -5.17 -5.38 8.96
C VAL A 150 -5.90 -6.72 8.87
N LEU A 151 -5.41 -7.68 8.09
CA LEU A 151 -6.05 -8.98 7.93
C LEU A 151 -6.21 -9.73 9.26
N PRO A 152 -5.20 -9.79 10.16
CA PRO A 152 -5.37 -10.37 11.48
C PRO A 152 -6.46 -9.68 12.32
N ALA A 153 -6.55 -8.34 12.28
CA ALA A 153 -7.58 -7.59 12.99
C ALA A 153 -8.99 -7.86 12.43
N LEU A 154 -9.12 -8.01 11.11
CA LEU A 154 -10.39 -8.34 10.44
C LEU A 154 -10.85 -9.78 10.72
N ARG A 155 -9.91 -10.72 10.91
CA ARG A 155 -10.23 -12.11 11.27
C ARG A 155 -10.61 -12.24 12.74
N SER A 156 -9.92 -11.51 13.62
CA SER A 156 -10.19 -11.52 15.07
C SER A 156 -11.60 -11.01 15.40
N THR A 157 -12.13 -10.10 14.59
CA THR A 157 -13.50 -9.57 14.73
C THR A 157 -14.59 -10.53 14.23
N GLN A 158 -14.26 -11.57 13.46
CA GLN A 158 -15.24 -12.60 13.02
C GLN A 158 -15.42 -13.73 14.06
N GLY A 159 -14.46 -13.93 14.97
CA GLY A 159 -14.50 -14.97 15.99
C GLY A 159 -15.29 -14.64 17.26
N GLY A 160 -15.90 -13.46 17.35
CA GLY A 160 -16.57 -12.95 18.55
C GLY A 160 -18.05 -13.34 18.73
N SER A 161 -18.59 -14.22 17.87
CA SER A 161 -19.92 -14.78 18.10
C SER A 161 -19.81 -15.97 19.06
N GLU A 162 -19.88 -15.73 20.37
CA GLU A 162 -20.03 -16.80 21.35
C GLU A 162 -21.26 -17.66 20.98
N PRO A 163 -21.17 -19.01 21.02
CA PRO A 163 -22.34 -19.84 20.90
C PRO A 163 -23.19 -19.63 22.15
N THR A 164 -24.35 -19.00 21.99
CA THR A 164 -25.39 -18.96 23.01
C THR A 164 -25.72 -20.40 23.38
N THR A 165 -25.17 -20.86 24.49
CA THR A 165 -25.49 -22.16 25.06
C THR A 165 -26.89 -22.01 25.65
N VAL A 166 -27.87 -22.61 24.98
CA VAL A 166 -29.23 -22.71 25.49
C VAL A 166 -29.20 -23.73 26.61
N HIS A 167 -29.41 -23.26 27.84
CA HIS A 167 -29.76 -24.08 29.01
C HIS A 167 -31.22 -23.82 29.35
#